data_AF-X0TFB8-F1
#
_entry.id   AF-X0TFB8-F1
#
_cell.length_a   1.000
_cell.length_b   1.000
_cell.length_c   1.000
_cell.angle_alpha   90.00
_cell.angle_beta   90.00
_cell.angle_gamma   90.00
#
_symmetry.space_group_name_H-M   'P 1'
#
loop_
_entity.id
_entity.type
_entity.pdbx_description
1 polymer ?
#
loop_
_entity_poly.entity_id
_entity_poly.type
_entity_poly.pdbx_seq_one_letter_code
_entity_poly.pdbx_strand_id
1 'polypeptide(L)'
;MHPVAILSEVEIGIPLNLVIAYVATISICLLLSRIQLGLAVSFLFVFYIGYFYNRTLMLEAIEGSAVGTLIYAGLGLIIIVLA
;
A
#
# COMPACT_ATOMS: atom_id res chain seq x y z
N MET A 1 19.20 26.42 1.45
CA MET A 1 18.84 25.25 2.27
C MET A 1 17.94 24.38 1.40
N HIS A 2 18.47 23.24 0.92
CA HIS A 2 17.79 22.40 -0.07
C HIS A 2 16.60 21.65 0.58
N PRO A 3 15.39 21.69 -0.01
CA PRO A 3 14.20 21.01 0.54
C PRO A 3 14.33 19.48 0.59
N VAL A 4 15.37 18.92 -0.06
CA VAL A 4 15.64 17.48 -0.11
C VAL A 4 16.16 16.94 1.23
N ALA A 5 16.72 17.78 2.10
CA ALA A 5 17.31 17.34 3.36
C ALA A 5 16.29 16.98 4.46
N ILE A 6 15.06 17.52 4.39
CA ILE A 6 14.02 17.28 5.41
C ILE A 6 13.40 15.88 5.27
N LEU A 7 13.51 15.27 4.09
CA LEU A 7 12.98 13.92 3.82
C LEU A 7 13.88 12.79 4.30
N SER A 8 15.10 13.09 4.77
CA SER A 8 16.09 12.08 5.12
C SER A 8 16.08 11.66 6.59
N GLU A 9 15.38 12.37 7.46
CA GLU A 9 15.44 12.19 8.93
C GLU A 9 14.10 11.80 9.58
N VAL A 10 13.11 11.39 8.79
CA VAL A 10 12.02 10.61 9.36
C VAL A 10 12.37 9.16 9.06
N GLU A 11 12.69 8.38 10.10
CA GLU A 11 12.60 6.92 10.10
C GLU A 11 11.12 6.54 9.87
N ILE A 12 10.60 6.87 8.69
CA ILE A 12 9.37 6.28 8.20
C ILE A 12 9.79 4.83 7.96
N GLY A 13 9.23 3.89 8.73
CA GLY A 13 9.43 2.44 8.48
C GLY A 13 9.01 1.98 7.08
N ILE A 14 8.60 2.92 6.23
CA ILE A 14 8.16 2.76 4.85
C ILE A 14 9.05 3.65 3.96
N PRO A 15 9.70 3.10 2.93
CA PRO A 15 10.54 3.86 2.01
C PRO A 15 9.76 4.95 1.28
N LEU A 16 10.26 6.18 1.33
CA LEU A 16 9.63 7.35 0.72
C LEU A 16 9.39 7.19 -0.80
N ASN A 17 10.32 6.53 -1.50
CA ASN A 17 10.19 6.24 -2.94
C ASN A 17 8.90 5.48 -3.27
N LEU A 18 8.46 4.60 -2.37
CA LEU A 18 7.24 3.81 -2.57
C LEU A 18 5.98 4.63 -2.33
N VAL A 19 6.02 5.53 -1.34
CA VAL A 19 4.94 6.49 -1.06
C VAL A 19 4.77 7.44 -2.24
N ILE A 20 5.87 7.96 -2.80
CA ILE A 20 5.83 8.84 -3.99
C ILE A 20 5.22 8.09 -5.19
N ALA A 21 5.64 6.84 -5.44
CA ALA A 21 5.09 6.03 -6.52
C ALA A 21 3.58 5.75 -6.34
N TYR A 22 3.14 5.49 -5.11
CA TYR A 22 1.73 5.31 -4.79
C TYR A 22 0.92 6.59 -5.06
N VAL A 23 1.38 7.73 -4.56
CA VAL A 23 0.72 9.03 -4.75
C VAL A 23 0.61 9.39 -6.23
N ALA A 24 1.64 9.13 -7.03
CA ALA A 24 1.59 9.34 -8.47
C ALA A 24 0.53 8.44 -9.14
N THR A 25 0.52 7.15 -8.79
CA THR A 25 -0.40 6.16 -9.39
C THR A 25 -1.86 6.44 -9.03
N ILE A 26 -2.15 6.71 -7.75
CA ILE A 26 -3.52 7.02 -7.29
C ILE A 26 -4.03 8.33 -7.91
N SER A 27 -3.15 9.33 -8.06
CA SER A 27 -3.50 10.59 -8.72
C SER A 27 -3.91 10.38 -10.17
N ILE A 28 -3.20 9.52 -10.91
CA ILE A 28 -3.56 9.15 -12.28
C ILE A 28 -4.91 8.40 -12.31
N CYS A 29 -5.14 7.45 -11.40
CA CYS A 29 -6.41 6.73 -11.31
C CYS A 29 -7.60 7.68 -11.04
N LEU A 30 -7.42 8.66 -10.15
CA LEU A 30 -8.43 9.67 -9.83
C LEU A 30 -8.66 10.65 -10.98
N LEU A 31 -7.60 11.07 -11.68
CA LEU A 31 -7.69 11.93 -12.88
C LEU A 31 -8.48 11.25 -14.00
N LEU A 32 -8.33 9.94 -14.15
CA LEU A 32 -9.10 9.14 -15.11
C LEU A 32 -10.54 8.83 -14.63
N SER A 33 -10.95 9.35 -13.48
CA SER A 33 -12.24 9.08 -12.82
C SER A 33 -12.48 7.59 -12.56
N ARG A 34 -11.42 6.76 -12.57
CA ARG A 34 -11.49 5.32 -12.35
C ARG A 34 -11.28 5.01 -10.87
N ILE A 35 -12.30 5.33 -10.08
CA ILE A 35 -12.29 5.18 -8.62
C ILE A 35 -12.04 3.72 -8.20
N GLN A 36 -12.56 2.74 -8.94
CA GLN A 36 -12.36 1.32 -8.65
C GLN A 36 -10.90 0.89 -8.80
N LEU A 37 -10.20 1.36 -9.83
CA LEU A 37 -8.76 1.12 -9.96
C LEU A 37 -7.96 1.83 -8.88
N GLY A 38 -8.40 3.03 -8.47
CA GLY A 38 -7.80 3.72 -7.33
C GLY A 38 -7.88 2.90 -6.04
N LEU A 39 -9.05 2.31 -5.75
CA LEU A 39 -9.25 1.39 -4.63
C LEU A 39 -8.34 0.17 -4.72
N ALA A 40 -8.22 -0.45 -5.91
CA ALA A 40 -7.33 -1.58 -6.14
C ALA A 40 -5.85 -1.23 -5.88
N VAL A 41 -5.40 -0.06 -6.35
CA VAL A 41 -4.03 0.43 -6.15
C VAL A 41 -3.76 0.74 -4.68
N SER A 42 -4.69 1.38 -3.98
CA SER A 42 -4.60 1.61 -2.53
C SER A 42 -4.53 0.31 -1.74
N PHE A 43 -5.33 -0.68 -2.12
CA PHE A 43 -5.29 -2.00 -1.50
C PHE A 43 -3.92 -2.66 -1.70
N LEU A 44 -3.42 -2.71 -2.94
CA LEU A 44 -2.11 -3.29 -3.29
C LEU A 44 -0.97 -2.60 -2.56
N PHE A 45 -1.02 -1.29 -2.41
CA PHE A 45 0.00 -0.52 -1.70
C PHE A 45 0.06 -0.91 -0.21
N VAL A 46 -1.08 -0.94 0.48
CA VAL A 46 -1.16 -1.35 1.89
C VAL A 46 -0.73 -2.80 2.05
N PHE A 47 -1.17 -3.69 1.14
CA PHE A 47 -0.75 -5.09 1.14
C PHE A 47 0.76 -5.24 0.96
N TYR A 48 1.35 -4.54 0.00
CA TYR A 48 2.79 -4.59 -0.25
C TYR A 48 3.59 -4.09 0.95
N ILE A 49 3.20 -2.96 1.55
CA ILE A 49 3.86 -2.43 2.75
C ILE A 49 3.71 -3.37 3.95
N GLY A 50 2.50 -3.86 4.21
CA GLY A 50 2.26 -4.80 5.30
C GLY A 50 3.01 -6.12 5.12
N TYR A 51 3.06 -6.65 3.89
CA TYR A 51 3.63 -7.98 3.63
C TYR A 51 5.14 -8.00 3.39
N PHE A 52 5.73 -6.93 2.82
CA PHE A 52 7.18 -6.88 2.54
C PHE A 52 7.97 -6.11 3.59
N TYR A 53 7.46 -4.96 4.06
CA TYR A 53 8.19 -4.09 4.98
C TYR A 53 7.87 -4.38 6.44
N ASN A 54 6.61 -4.68 6.75
CA ASN A 54 6.12 -4.78 8.12
C ASN A 54 5.47 -6.15 8.41
N ARG A 55 6.12 -7.24 7.98
CA ARG A 55 5.61 -8.61 8.18
C ARG A 55 5.21 -8.89 9.62
N THR A 56 5.99 -8.43 10.58
CA THR A 56 5.72 -8.57 12.02
C THR A 56 4.43 -7.88 12.42
N LEU A 57 4.21 -6.63 12.01
CA LEU A 57 2.97 -5.90 12.29
C LEU A 57 1.77 -6.46 11.55
N MET A 58 1.93 -6.96 10.32
CA MET A 58 0.84 -7.59 9.58
C MET A 58 0.47 -8.94 10.19
N LEU A 59 1.45 -9.74 10.60
CA LEU A 59 1.20 -10.98 11.32
C LEU A 59 0.60 -10.70 12.69
N GLU A 60 1.06 -9.68 13.42
CA GLU A 60 0.49 -9.31 14.72
C GLU A 60 -0.96 -8.81 14.60
N ALA A 61 -1.26 -7.97 13.59
CA ALA A 61 -2.62 -7.51 13.31
C ALA A 61 -3.57 -8.65 12.87
N ILE A 62 -3.02 -9.78 12.41
CA ILE A 62 -3.76 -10.95 11.93
C ILE A 62 -3.56 -12.14 12.91
N GLU A 63 -3.04 -11.90 14.12
CA GLU A 63 -2.75 -12.92 15.14
C GLU A 63 -1.92 -14.12 14.64
N GLY A 64 -1.03 -13.91 13.67
CA GLY A 64 -0.20 -14.92 13.04
C GLY A 64 -0.97 -15.87 12.11
N SER A 65 -2.24 -15.59 11.83
CA SER A 65 -3.09 -16.47 11.05
C SER A 65 -2.80 -16.36 9.54
N ALA A 66 -2.20 -17.42 8.99
CA ALA A 66 -2.02 -17.57 7.54
C ALA A 66 -3.36 -17.48 6.77
N VAL A 67 -4.47 -17.88 7.42
CA VAL A 67 -5.82 -17.81 6.86
C VAL A 67 -6.29 -16.36 6.74
N GLY A 68 -6.03 -15.50 7.75
CA GLY A 68 -6.40 -14.09 7.69
C GLY A 68 -5.64 -13.34 6.58
N THR A 69 -4.36 -13.65 6.38
CA THR A 69 -3.56 -13.10 5.27
C THR A 69 -4.10 -13.56 3.91
N LEU A 70 -4.54 -14.81 3.79
CA LEU A 70 -5.17 -15.34 2.57
C LEU A 70 -6.52 -14.69 2.28
N ILE A 71 -7.36 -14.48 3.30
CA ILE A 71 -8.64 -13.78 3.16
C ILE A 71 -8.41 -12.34 2.73
N TYR A 72 -7.47 -11.64 3.38
CA TYR A 72 -7.12 -10.28 3.03
C TYR A 72 -6.61 -10.20 1.57
N ALA A 73 -5.67 -11.07 1.18
CA ALA A 73 -5.19 -11.15 -0.20
C ALA A 73 -6.32 -11.47 -1.20
N GLY A 74 -7.23 -12.37 -0.83
CA GLY A 74 -8.40 -12.73 -1.64
C GLY A 74 -9.36 -11.56 -1.86
N LEU A 75 -9.63 -10.76 -0.82
CA LEU A 75 -10.45 -9.54 -0.94
C LEU A 75 -9.80 -8.53 -1.89
N GLY A 76 -8.48 -8.36 -1.82
CA GLY A 76 -7.75 -7.55 -2.79
C GLY A 76 -7.90 -8.01 -4.22
N LEU A 77 -7.82 -9.33 -4.45
CA LEU A 77 -7.97 -9.93 -5.77
C LEU A 77 -9.38 -9.69 -6.33
N ILE A 78 -10.42 -9.79 -5.50
CA ILE A 78 -11.80 -9.48 -5.88
C ILE A 78 -11.92 -8.02 -6.33
N ILE A 79 -11.33 -7.08 -5.58
CA ILE A 79 -11.34 -5.66 -5.93
C ILE A 79 -10.63 -5.43 -7.28
N ILE A 80 -9.51 -6.10 -7.53
CA ILE A 80 -8.78 -6.00 -8.80
C ILE A 80 -9.61 -6.55 -9.97
N VAL A 81 -10.34 -7.65 -9.79
CA VAL A 81 -11.19 -8.24 -10.83
C VAL A 81 -12.43 -7.39 -11.12
N LEU A 82 -12.95 -6.67 -10.11
CA LEU A 82 -14.10 -5.78 -10.27
C LEU A 82 -13.78 -4.39 -10.83
N ALA A 83 -12.50 -3.98 -10.81
CA ALA A 83 -12.03 -2.64 -11.16
C ALA A 83 -11.68 -2.47 -12.65
#